data_AF-A0AA39JET6-F1
#
_entry.id   AF-A0AA39JET6-F1
#
_cell.length_a   1.000
_cell.length_b   1.000
_cell.length_c   1.000
_cell.angle_alpha   90.00
_cell.angle_beta   90.00
_cell.angle_gamma   90.00
#
_symmetry.space_group_name_H-M   'P 1'
#
loop_
_entity.id
_entity.type
_entity.pdbx_description
1 polymer ?
#
loop_
_entity_poly.entity_id
_entity_poly.type
_entity_poly.pdbx_seq_one_letter_code
_entity_poly.pdbx_strand_id
1 'polypeptide(L)'
;NASWMPADVECMLEVLDGHKAAAGDGVSFKAVVWNAVMDECNKILTEVERLLLHVKTSMVRCLVRTFNIICDIKRVSGWHWSDETGASINAESASTWDDYARKHKGAKPFHNHGWQYLGAMEKLRGSSEP
;
A
#
# COMPACT_ATOMS: atom_id res chain seq x y z
N ASN A 1 -17.65 -9.87 -7.00
CA ASN A 1 -16.76 -8.95 -6.27
C ASN A 1 -15.66 -9.82 -5.67
N ALA A 2 -14.45 -9.82 -6.24
CA ALA A 2 -13.35 -10.63 -5.71
C ALA A 2 -12.90 -9.97 -4.40
N SER A 3 -13.28 -10.58 -3.28
CA SER A 3 -12.83 -10.18 -1.95
C SER A 3 -11.42 -10.71 -1.75
N TRP A 4 -10.44 -9.83 -1.79
CA TRP A 4 -9.03 -10.14 -1.55
C TRP A 4 -8.84 -10.78 -0.17
N MET A 5 -8.07 -11.87 -0.09
CA MET A 5 -7.68 -12.40 1.20
C MET A 5 -6.41 -11.69 1.69
N PRO A 6 -6.32 -11.29 2.97
CA PRO A 6 -5.12 -10.66 3.53
C PRO A 6 -3.83 -11.44 3.24
N ALA A 7 -3.89 -12.77 3.29
CA ALA A 7 -2.76 -13.66 3.02
C ALA A 7 -2.17 -13.49 1.60
N ASP A 8 -3.00 -13.22 0.59
CA ASP A 8 -2.52 -13.01 -0.78
C ASP A 8 -1.70 -11.72 -0.90
N VAL A 9 -2.12 -10.68 -0.16
CA VAL A 9 -1.47 -9.36 -0.16
C VAL A 9 -0.14 -9.43 0.59
N GLU A 10 -0.11 -10.12 1.73
CA GLU A 10 1.10 -10.34 2.53
C GLU A 10 2.15 -11.14 1.76
N CYS A 11 1.77 -12.29 1.19
CA CYS A 11 2.66 -13.12 0.38
C CYS A 11 3.26 -12.32 -0.79
N MET A 12 2.46 -11.50 -1.46
CA MET A 12 2.98 -10.65 -2.54
C MET A 12 3.97 -9.59 -2.02
N LEU A 13 3.69 -8.95 -0.88
CA LEU A 13 4.59 -7.95 -0.29
C LEU A 13 5.93 -8.58 0.14
N GLU A 14 5.91 -9.80 0.69
CA GLU A 14 7.12 -10.55 1.03
C GLU A 14 7.97 -10.88 -0.20
N VAL A 15 7.34 -11.38 -1.27
CA VAL A 15 8.05 -11.68 -2.53
C VAL A 15 8.67 -10.41 -3.12
N LEU A 16 7.96 -9.28 -3.05
CA LEU A 16 8.47 -7.98 -3.52
C LEU A 16 9.64 -7.48 -2.68
N ASP A 17 9.60 -7.64 -1.35
CA ASP A 17 10.70 -7.26 -0.46
C ASP A 17 11.97 -8.06 -0.78
N GLY A 18 11.83 -9.37 -1.04
CA GLY A 18 12.94 -10.23 -1.46
C GLY A 18 13.59 -9.81 -2.79
N HIS A 19 12.83 -9.12 -3.66
CA HIS A 19 13.31 -8.66 -4.97
C HIS A 19 13.59 -7.15 -5.02
N LYS A 20 13.49 -6.43 -3.90
CA LYS A 20 13.62 -4.96 -3.88
C LYS A 20 14.98 -4.45 -4.36
N ALA A 21 16.06 -5.20 -4.16
CA ALA A 21 17.39 -4.85 -4.65
C ALA A 21 17.51 -4.87 -6.18
N ALA A 22 16.60 -5.57 -6.88
CA ALA A 22 16.50 -5.58 -8.33
C ALA A 22 15.53 -4.50 -8.87
N ALA A 23 14.74 -3.88 -7.99
CA ALA A 23 13.97 -2.69 -8.30
C ALA A 23 14.92 -1.49 -8.34
N GLY A 24 14.81 -0.64 -9.36
CA GLY A 24 15.58 0.60 -9.39
C GLY A 24 15.08 1.60 -8.35
N ASP A 25 15.46 2.88 -8.50
CA ASP A 25 14.97 3.96 -7.63
C ASP A 25 13.45 4.13 -7.78
N GLY A 26 12.71 3.53 -6.84
CA GLY A 26 11.25 3.64 -6.72
C GLY A 26 10.46 2.40 -7.19
N VAL A 27 9.18 2.37 -6.80
CA VAL A 27 8.23 1.24 -6.97
C VAL A 27 7.77 1.03 -8.42
N SER A 28 8.47 1.63 -9.38
CA SER A 28 8.37 1.25 -10.79
C SER A 28 9.16 -0.04 -11.01
N PHE A 29 8.72 -1.13 -10.37
CA PHE A 29 9.29 -2.46 -10.58
C PHE A 29 9.35 -2.71 -12.09
N LYS A 30 10.56 -2.94 -12.61
CA LYS A 30 10.77 -3.28 -14.01
C LYS A 30 10.00 -4.58 -14.31
N ALA A 31 9.60 -4.79 -15.56
CA ALA A 31 8.91 -6.01 -15.99
C ALA A 31 9.64 -7.30 -15.54
N VAL A 32 10.97 -7.25 -15.41
CA VAL A 32 11.79 -8.36 -14.90
C VAL A 32 11.48 -8.71 -13.44
N VAL A 33 11.31 -7.72 -12.55
CA VAL A 33 10.94 -7.97 -11.15
C VAL A 33 9.52 -8.51 -11.07
N TRP A 34 8.64 -7.99 -11.91
CA TRP A 34 7.28 -8.50 -12.03
C TRP A 34 7.24 -9.96 -12.50
N ASN A 35 8.02 -10.32 -13.50
CA ASN A 35 8.11 -11.70 -13.97
C ASN A 35 8.66 -12.62 -12.89
N ALA A 36 9.68 -12.20 -12.12
CA ALA A 36 10.22 -12.99 -11.01
C ALA A 36 9.20 -13.19 -9.88
N VAL A 37 8.50 -12.12 -9.48
CA VAL A 37 7.39 -12.19 -8.52
C VAL A 37 6.30 -13.14 -9.03
N MET A 38 6.04 -13.08 -10.35
CA MET A 38 5.06 -13.93 -10.97
C MET A 38 5.48 -15.39 -11.03
N ASP A 39 6.75 -15.69 -11.28
CA ASP A 39 7.30 -17.03 -11.29
C ASP A 39 7.29 -17.66 -9.89
N GLU A 40 7.64 -16.90 -8.84
CA GLU A 40 7.52 -17.40 -7.46
C GLU A 40 6.06 -17.63 -7.06
N CYS A 41 5.17 -16.70 -7.39
CA CYS A 41 3.74 -16.91 -7.24
C CYS A 41 3.27 -18.15 -8.03
N ASN A 42 3.74 -18.36 -9.25
CA ASN A 42 3.35 -19.50 -10.10
C ASN A 42 3.76 -20.86 -9.53
N LYS A 43 4.80 -20.91 -8.68
CA LYS A 43 5.23 -22.14 -7.98
C LYS A 43 4.29 -22.53 -6.83
N ILE A 44 3.63 -21.54 -6.23
CA ILE A 44 2.79 -21.72 -5.04
C ILE A 44 1.31 -21.83 -5.42
N LEU A 45 0.93 -21.28 -6.58
CA LEU A 45 -0.46 -21.06 -6.97
C LEU A 45 -0.97 -22.06 -8.03
N THR A 46 -2.22 -22.45 -7.86
CA THR A 46 -3.03 -23.28 -8.77
C THR A 46 -3.41 -22.53 -10.06
N GLU A 47 -3.90 -23.27 -11.06
CA GLU A 47 -4.32 -22.74 -12.38
C GLU A 47 -5.30 -21.56 -12.29
N VAL A 48 -6.21 -21.57 -11.31
CA VAL A 48 -7.22 -20.52 -11.09
C VAL A 48 -6.58 -19.24 -10.55
N GLU A 49 -5.57 -19.38 -9.69
CA GLU A 49 -4.83 -18.28 -9.10
C GLU A 49 -3.85 -17.63 -10.10
N ARG A 50 -3.44 -18.38 -11.15
CA ARG A 50 -2.68 -17.84 -12.30
C ARG A 50 -3.49 -16.87 -13.16
N LEU A 51 -4.79 -17.10 -13.35
CA LEU A 51 -5.66 -16.18 -14.10
C LEU A 51 -5.80 -14.79 -13.43
N LEU A 52 -5.47 -14.69 -12.14
CA LEU A 52 -5.48 -13.45 -11.37
C LEU A 52 -4.18 -12.62 -11.53
N LEU A 53 -3.26 -13.01 -12.42
CA LEU A 53 -2.03 -12.26 -12.69
C LEU A 53 -2.25 -10.78 -13.05
N HIS A 54 -3.21 -10.53 -13.93
CA HIS A 54 -3.57 -9.17 -14.36
C HIS A 54 -4.11 -8.33 -13.19
N VAL A 55 -4.71 -9.02 -12.21
CA VAL A 55 -5.23 -8.50 -10.96
C VAL A 55 -4.09 -8.16 -9.97
N LYS A 56 -2.92 -8.80 -10.05
CA LYS A 56 -1.76 -8.52 -9.18
C LYS A 56 -1.03 -7.21 -9.53
N THR A 57 -0.95 -6.86 -10.81
CA THR A 57 -0.33 -5.57 -11.23
C THR A 57 -1.24 -4.38 -10.90
N SER A 58 -2.56 -4.52 -10.98
CA SER A 58 -3.49 -3.50 -10.47
C SER A 58 -3.45 -3.43 -8.94
N MET A 59 -3.25 -4.56 -8.24
CA MET A 59 -3.12 -4.61 -6.78
C MET A 59 -1.95 -3.78 -6.25
N VAL A 60 -0.72 -3.97 -6.76
CA VAL A 60 0.41 -3.13 -6.30
C VAL A 60 0.20 -1.66 -6.64
N ARG A 61 -0.38 -1.33 -7.80
CA ARG A 61 -0.72 0.07 -8.11
C ARG A 61 -1.69 0.64 -7.08
N CYS A 62 -2.65 -0.15 -6.59
CA CYS A 62 -3.53 0.25 -5.50
C CYS A 62 -2.76 0.42 -4.18
N LEU A 63 -1.90 -0.54 -3.79
CA LEU A 63 -1.08 -0.45 -2.58
C LEU A 63 -0.17 0.78 -2.59
N VAL A 64 0.48 1.06 -3.72
CA VAL A 64 1.34 2.24 -3.94
C VAL A 64 0.55 3.53 -3.83
N ARG A 65 -0.64 3.60 -4.44
CA ARG A 65 -1.53 4.77 -4.35
C ARG A 65 -1.97 5.01 -2.91
N THR A 66 -2.39 3.96 -2.21
CA THR A 66 -2.77 4.04 -0.80
C THR A 66 -1.61 4.51 0.07
N PHE A 67 -0.42 3.94 -0.12
CA PHE A 67 0.79 4.36 0.59
C PHE A 67 1.08 5.86 0.38
N ASN A 68 1.02 6.35 -0.86
CA ASN A 68 1.25 7.77 -1.15
C ASN A 68 0.19 8.66 -0.47
N ILE A 69 -1.09 8.26 -0.46
CA ILE A 69 -2.15 8.98 0.26
C ILE A 69 -1.82 9.09 1.75
N ILE A 70 -1.34 8.01 2.36
CA ILE A 70 -0.95 7.99 3.77
C ILE A 70 0.27 8.90 4.01
N CYS A 71 1.27 8.88 3.13
CA CYS A 71 2.39 9.82 3.20
C CYS A 71 1.93 11.28 3.10
N ASP A 72 0.97 11.59 2.23
CA ASP A 72 0.42 12.93 2.10
C ASP A 72 -0.32 13.34 3.39
N ILE A 73 -1.09 12.43 3.99
CA ILE A 73 -1.73 12.65 5.30
C ILE A 73 -0.67 12.92 6.38
N LYS A 74 0.38 12.10 6.48
CA LYS A 74 1.50 12.26 7.44
C LYS A 74 2.22 13.60 7.29
N ARG A 75 2.13 14.26 6.12
CA ARG A 75 2.74 15.57 5.85
C ARG A 75 1.85 16.76 6.22
N VAL A 76 0.57 16.53 6.54
CA VAL A 76 -0.32 17.60 6.99
C VAL A 76 0.06 18.01 8.42
N SER A 77 0.51 19.25 8.57
CA SER A 77 0.88 19.81 9.87
C SER A 77 -0.31 19.81 10.84
N GLY A 78 -0.07 19.40 12.08
CA GLY A 78 -1.10 19.36 13.13
C GLY A 78 -1.90 18.07 13.18
N TRP A 79 -1.64 17.11 12.30
CA TRP A 79 -2.18 15.76 12.39
C TRP A 79 -1.12 14.78 12.88
N HIS A 80 -1.58 13.71 13.54
CA HIS A 80 -0.72 12.62 13.97
C HIS A 80 -1.17 11.35 13.26
N TRP A 81 -0.20 10.56 12.78
CA TRP A 81 -0.50 9.27 12.20
C TRP A 81 -0.18 8.15 13.19
N SER A 82 -1.12 7.22 13.32
CA SER A 82 -0.99 5.97 14.04
C SER A 82 -1.29 4.80 13.10
N ASP A 83 -0.50 3.74 13.16
CA ASP A 83 -0.71 2.55 12.33
C ASP A 83 -2.00 1.79 12.68
N GLU A 84 -2.53 2.03 13.87
CA GLU A 84 -3.80 1.46 14.34
C GLU A 84 -4.97 2.39 14.01
N THR A 85 -4.82 3.68 14.31
CA THR A 85 -5.93 4.65 14.27
C THR A 85 -5.86 5.65 13.11
N GLY A 86 -4.93 5.51 12.17
CA GLY A 86 -4.82 6.37 11.00
C GLY A 86 -4.47 7.81 11.38
N ALA A 87 -5.20 8.79 10.83
CA ALA A 87 -4.97 10.21 11.10
C ALA A 87 -5.41 10.69 12.51
N SER A 88 -6.00 9.81 13.32
CA SER A 88 -6.40 10.06 14.72
C SER A 88 -7.13 11.40 14.93
N ILE A 89 -8.06 11.74 14.03
CA ILE A 89 -8.74 13.03 14.01
C ILE A 89 -9.69 13.17 15.20
N ASN A 90 -9.56 14.29 15.91
CA ASN A 90 -10.34 14.66 17.08
C ASN A 90 -11.27 15.85 16.77
N ALA A 91 -12.01 16.34 17.77
CA ALA A 91 -12.95 17.44 17.58
C ALA A 91 -12.30 18.75 17.07
N GLU A 92 -11.03 18.98 17.41
CA GLU A 92 -10.30 20.19 17.01
C GLU A 92 -9.80 20.11 15.56
N SER A 93 -9.41 18.92 15.11
CA SER A 93 -8.92 18.68 13.75
C SER A 93 -10.01 18.28 12.74
N ALA A 94 -11.24 18.00 13.18
CA ALA A 94 -12.36 17.55 12.35
C ALA A 94 -12.66 18.47 11.15
N SER A 95 -12.70 19.78 11.37
CA SER A 95 -12.98 20.75 10.30
C SER A 95 -11.89 20.75 9.22
N THR A 96 -10.62 20.68 9.63
CA THR A 96 -9.49 20.61 8.70
C THR A 96 -9.46 19.29 7.94
N TRP A 97 -9.86 18.18 8.58
CA TRP A 97 -9.98 16.89 7.94
C TRP A 97 -11.08 16.88 6.88
N ASP A 98 -12.26 17.42 7.18
CA ASP A 98 -13.38 17.43 6.24
C ASP A 98 -13.02 18.17 4.94
N ASP A 99 -12.33 19.29 5.05
CA ASP A 99 -11.87 20.06 3.89
C ASP A 99 -10.79 19.33 3.09
N TYR A 100 -9.88 18.64 3.77
CA TYR A 100 -8.90 17.79 3.11
C TYR A 100 -9.55 16.60 2.42
N ALA A 101 -10.40 15.84 3.09
CA ALA A 101 -11.09 14.65 2.57
C ALA A 101 -12.04 14.98 1.41
N ARG A 102 -12.53 16.21 1.32
CA ARG A 102 -13.28 16.73 0.17
C ARG A 102 -12.42 16.83 -1.08
N LYS A 103 -11.17 17.28 -0.95
CA LYS A 103 -10.18 17.41 -2.03
C LYS A 103 -9.47 16.08 -2.33
N HIS A 104 -9.26 15.27 -1.30
CA HIS A 104 -8.53 14.00 -1.34
C HIS A 104 -9.47 12.84 -1.00
N LYS A 105 -10.37 12.49 -1.93
CA LYS A 105 -11.43 11.47 -1.68
C LYS A 105 -10.88 10.10 -1.22
N GLY A 106 -9.68 9.74 -1.65
CA GLY A 106 -9.00 8.51 -1.25
C GLY A 106 -8.50 8.50 0.21
N ALA A 107 -8.46 9.65 0.88
CA ALA A 107 -8.03 9.77 2.27
C ALA A 107 -9.12 9.37 3.28
N LYS A 108 -10.40 9.41 2.87
CA LYS A 108 -11.56 9.16 3.76
C LYS A 108 -11.45 7.90 4.63
N PRO A 109 -11.00 6.74 4.12
CA PRO A 109 -10.88 5.54 4.94
C PRO A 109 -9.92 5.71 6.13
N PHE A 110 -8.95 6.63 6.03
CA PHE A 110 -7.87 6.79 7.00
C PHE A 110 -8.13 7.87 8.07
N HIS A 111 -9.38 8.34 8.19
CA HIS A 111 -9.78 9.33 9.20
C HIS A 111 -9.43 8.89 10.62
N ASN A 112 -9.83 7.67 10.97
CA ASN A 112 -9.59 7.04 12.28
C ASN A 112 -9.33 5.53 12.16
N HIS A 113 -8.78 5.11 11.02
CA HIS A 113 -8.39 3.72 10.78
C HIS A 113 -7.02 3.71 10.12
N GLY A 114 -6.10 2.96 10.71
CA GLY A 114 -4.78 2.78 10.14
C GLY A 114 -4.78 1.87 8.92
N TRP A 115 -3.59 1.47 8.49
CA TRP A 115 -3.42 0.59 7.35
C TRP A 115 -2.39 -0.50 7.64
N GLN A 116 -2.88 -1.72 7.79
CA GLN A 116 -2.07 -2.89 8.19
C GLN A 116 -0.84 -3.16 7.28
N TYR A 117 -0.88 -2.72 6.03
CA TYR A 117 0.22 -2.91 5.08
C TYR A 117 1.23 -1.75 5.04
N LEU A 118 1.06 -0.72 5.88
CA LEU A 118 1.93 0.46 5.86
C LEU A 118 3.38 0.09 6.15
N GLY A 119 3.65 -0.62 7.25
CA GLY A 119 5.02 -1.00 7.61
C GLY A 119 5.70 -1.90 6.59
N ALA A 120 4.95 -2.81 5.94
CA ALA A 120 5.47 -3.61 4.84
C ALA A 120 5.84 -2.75 3.61
N MET A 121 5.01 -1.74 3.29
CA MET A 121 5.27 -0.80 2.21
C MET A 121 6.42 0.18 2.50
N GLU A 122 6.60 0.61 3.76
CA GLU A 122 7.74 1.43 4.19
C GLU A 122 9.05 0.65 4.02
N LYS A 123 9.09 -0.62 4.47
CA LYS A 123 10.24 -1.52 4.26
C LYS A 123 10.54 -1.73 2.79
N LEU A 124 9.50 -1.89 1.97
CA LEU A 124 9.62 -2.12 0.53
C LEU A 124 10.20 -0.90 -0.20
N ARG A 125 9.84 0.31 0.22
CA ARG A 125 10.25 1.57 -0.43
C ARG A 125 11.61 2.10 0.01
N GLY A 126 12.20 1.51 1.06
CA GLY A 126 13.34 2.09 1.74
C GLY A 126 12.87 3.27 2.58
N SER A 127 12.90 3.09 3.89
CA SER A 127 12.55 4.12 4.88
C SER A 127 13.31 5.41 4.62
N SER A 128 12.64 6.42 4.06
CA SER A 128 12.93 7.80 4.41
C SER A 128 11.90 8.20 5.45
N GLU A 129 12.16 7.87 6.71
CA GLU A 129 11.68 8.76 7.77
C GLU A 129 12.37 10.12 7.57
N PRO A 130 11.66 11.24 7.78
CA PRO A 130 12.24 12.58 7.72
C PRO A 130 13.31 12.81 8.80
#